data_AF-A8V3N4-F1
#
_entry.id   AF-A8V3N4-F1
#
_cell.length_a   1.000
_cell.length_b   1.000
_cell.length_c   1.000
_cell.angle_alpha   90.00
_cell.angle_beta   90.00
_cell.angle_gamma   90.00
#
_symmetry.space_group_name_H-M   'P 1'
#
loop_
_entity.id
_entity.type
_entity.pdbx_description
1 polymer ?
#
loop_
_entity_poly.entity_id
_entity_poly.type
_entity_poly.pdbx_seq_one_letter_code
_entity_poly.pdbx_strand_id
1 'polypeptide(L)'
;MDIKQYLKSQAEFINKHLEKELSRGTPQKLFDAMHYSLNAGGKRIRPVLVLESAKACGKNNLEGIIDIALAVEIIHTYSLIHDDLPSMDNDDLRRGKPTCHKVYGEAVAIL
;
A
#
# COMPACT_ATOMS: atom_id res chain seq x y z
N MET A 1 6.29 24.59 -7.91
CA MET A 1 5.58 23.40 -7.41
C MET A 1 6.42 22.80 -6.30
N ASP A 2 5.93 22.74 -5.07
CA ASP A 2 6.62 22.02 -3.99
C ASP A 2 6.32 20.52 -4.13
N ILE A 3 7.36 19.74 -4.43
CA ILE A 3 7.26 18.29 -4.62
C ILE A 3 6.79 17.57 -3.34
N LYS A 4 7.15 18.08 -2.15
CA LYS A 4 6.75 17.45 -0.89
C LYS A 4 5.25 17.61 -0.68
N GLN A 5 4.74 18.82 -0.91
CA GLN A 5 3.30 19.10 -0.82
C GLN A 5 2.52 18.31 -1.88
N TYR A 6 3.07 18.17 -3.09
CA TYR A 6 2.46 17.36 -4.15
C TYR A 6 2.38 15.87 -3.79
N LEU A 7 3.48 15.27 -3.32
CA LEU A 7 3.48 13.87 -2.93
C LEU A 7 2.52 13.61 -1.77
N LYS A 8 2.39 14.56 -0.84
CA LYS A 8 1.43 14.47 0.26
C LYS A 8 -0.02 14.44 -0.25
N SER A 9 -0.40 15.35 -1.14
CA SER A 9 -1.77 15.38 -1.69
C SER A 9 -2.09 14.15 -2.53
N GLN A 10 -1.12 13.66 -3.31
CA GLN A 10 -1.29 12.41 -4.05
C GLN A 10 -1.43 11.20 -3.13
N ALA A 11 -0.61 11.12 -2.07
CA ALA A 11 -0.72 10.03 -1.10
C ALA A 11 -2.08 10.02 -0.41
N GLU A 12 -2.64 11.18 -0.06
CA GLU A 12 -4.00 11.31 0.50
C GLU A 12 -5.07 10.81 -0.50
N PHE A 13 -4.95 11.21 -1.78
CA PHE A 13 -5.83 10.75 -2.86
C PHE A 13 -5.79 9.22 -3.03
N ILE A 14 -4.58 8.63 -3.04
CA ILE A 14 -4.36 7.19 -3.18
C ILE A 14 -4.89 6.41 -1.97
N ASN A 15 -4.62 6.89 -0.76
CA ASN A 15 -5.11 6.25 0.47
C ASN A 15 -6.64 6.16 0.49
N LYS A 16 -7.34 7.23 0.08
CA LYS A 16 -8.79 7.24 -0.02
C LYS A 16 -9.33 6.17 -0.98
N HIS A 17 -8.62 5.91 -2.09
CA HIS A 17 -9.01 4.88 -3.04
C HIS A 17 -8.68 3.48 -2.53
N LEU A 18 -7.52 3.27 -1.89
CA LEU A 18 -7.18 1.99 -1.23
C LEU A 18 -8.22 1.60 -0.17
N GLU A 19 -8.64 2.54 0.67
CA GLU A 19 -9.65 2.29 1.70
C GLU A 19 -10.99 1.85 1.11
N LYS A 20 -11.38 2.43 -0.04
CA LYS A 20 -12.61 2.06 -0.75
C LYS A 20 -12.52 0.64 -1.31
N GLU A 21 -11.43 0.33 -2.02
CA GLU A 21 -11.27 -0.97 -2.69
C GLU A 21 -11.13 -2.15 -1.73
N LEU A 22 -10.55 -1.92 -0.54
CA LEU A 22 -10.30 -3.00 0.42
C LEU A 22 -11.30 -3.06 1.56
N SER A 23 -12.36 -2.24 1.52
CA SER A 23 -13.19 -1.91 2.67
C SER A 23 -13.67 -3.08 3.54
N ARG A 24 -14.02 -4.25 2.98
CA ARG A 24 -14.43 -5.46 3.72
C ARG A 24 -14.25 -6.74 2.92
N GLY A 25 -14.00 -7.85 3.63
CA GLY A 25 -14.15 -9.19 3.09
C GLY A 25 -13.99 -10.27 4.16
N THR A 26 -14.03 -11.52 3.72
CA THR A 26 -14.02 -12.70 4.60
C THR A 26 -12.81 -13.57 4.26
N PRO A 27 -12.02 -14.03 5.25
CA PRO A 27 -12.19 -13.85 6.70
C PRO A 27 -11.75 -12.45 7.20
N GLN A 28 -12.48 -11.91 8.18
CA GLN A 28 -12.26 -10.55 8.69
C GLN A 28 -10.82 -10.30 9.19
N LYS A 29 -10.22 -11.28 9.88
CA LYS A 29 -8.85 -11.18 10.39
C LYS A 29 -7.81 -10.95 9.29
N LEU A 30 -8.02 -11.53 8.10
CA LEU A 30 -7.12 -11.34 6.95
C LEU A 30 -7.24 -9.91 6.41
N PHE A 31 -8.47 -9.43 6.23
CA PHE A 31 -8.71 -8.06 5.78
C PHE A 31 -8.19 -7.02 6.78
N ASP A 32 -8.32 -7.27 8.09
CA ASP A 32 -7.73 -6.41 9.12
C ASP A 32 -6.19 -6.34 9.01
N ALA A 33 -5.53 -7.47 8.74
CA ALA A 33 -4.08 -7.53 8.53
C ALA A 33 -3.62 -6.81 7.24
N MET A 34 -4.38 -6.94 6.16
CA MET A 34 -4.15 -6.20 4.90
C MET A 34 -4.28 -4.69 5.14
N HIS A 35 -5.36 -4.25 5.80
CA HIS A 35 -5.58 -2.84 6.12
C HIS A 35 -4.50 -2.30 7.05
N TYR A 36 -4.09 -3.06 8.06
CA TYR A 36 -3.03 -2.67 8.98
C TYR A 36 -1.75 -2.30 8.23
N SER A 37 -1.31 -3.19 7.34
CA SER A 37 -0.06 -3.06 6.61
C SER A 37 -0.13 -1.94 5.57
N LEU A 38 -1.26 -1.81 4.87
CA LEU A 38 -1.46 -0.70 3.92
C LEU A 38 -1.52 0.65 4.63
N ASN A 39 -2.10 0.72 5.82
CA ASN A 39 -2.21 1.95 6.62
C ASN A 39 -1.01 2.18 7.56
N ALA A 40 0.07 1.42 7.41
CA ALA A 40 1.35 1.66 8.10
C ALA A 40 2.10 2.91 7.57
N GLY A 41 1.45 3.75 6.76
CA GLY A 41 1.97 4.99 6.21
C GLY A 41 2.62 4.81 4.83
N GLY A 42 3.61 5.65 4.52
CA GLY A 42 4.35 5.59 3.25
C GLY A 42 4.11 6.80 2.36
N LYS A 43 5.05 7.01 1.43
CA LYS A 43 5.04 8.18 0.52
C LYS A 43 4.22 7.94 -0.75
N ARG A 44 3.73 6.71 -0.97
CA ARG A 44 2.97 6.30 -2.16
C ARG A 44 3.67 6.65 -3.49
N ILE A 45 4.99 6.55 -3.52
CA ILE A 45 5.77 6.96 -4.70
C ILE A 45 5.41 6.12 -5.92
N ARG A 46 5.23 4.81 -5.76
CA ARG A 46 4.94 3.90 -6.88
C ARG A 46 3.61 4.22 -7.57
N PRO A 47 2.46 4.30 -6.87
CA PRO A 47 1.21 4.71 -7.50
C PRO A 47 1.27 6.11 -8.11
N VAL A 48 1.98 7.07 -7.48
CA VAL A 48 2.20 8.39 -8.08
C VAL A 48 2.93 8.28 -9.42
N LEU A 49 4.00 7.48 -9.50
CA LEU A 49 4.73 7.27 -10.75
C LEU A 49 3.85 6.65 -11.84
N VAL A 50 2.94 5.73 -11.50
CA VAL A 50 1.98 5.17 -12.46
C VAL A 50 1.07 6.27 -13.02
N LEU A 51 0.47 7.08 -12.13
CA LEU A 51 -0.43 8.17 -12.52
C LEU A 51 0.28 9.25 -13.34
N GLU A 52 1.49 9.67 -12.94
CA GLU A 52 2.26 10.67 -13.67
C GLU A 52 2.77 10.16 -15.02
N SER A 53 3.16 8.88 -15.10
CA SER A 53 3.56 8.27 -16.38
C SER A 53 2.39 8.25 -17.37
N ALA A 54 1.19 7.92 -16.90
CA ALA A 54 -0.01 7.97 -17.74
C ALA A 54 -0.29 9.39 -18.27
N LYS A 55 -0.22 10.41 -17.39
CA LYS A 55 -0.38 11.81 -17.78
C LYS A 55 0.67 12.24 -18.80
N ALA A 56 1.93 11.86 -18.58
CA ALA A 56 3.03 12.16 -19.51
C ALA A 56 2.81 11.54 -20.91
N CYS A 57 2.12 10.40 -20.98
CA CYS A 57 1.70 9.76 -22.22
C CYS A 57 0.39 10.31 -22.81
N GLY A 58 -0.11 11.45 -22.31
CA GLY A 58 -1.32 12.11 -22.82
C GLY A 58 -2.64 11.54 -22.30
N LYS A 59 -2.64 10.69 -21.26
CA LYS A 59 -3.87 10.21 -20.62
C LYS A 59 -4.35 11.21 -19.58
N ASN A 60 -5.31 12.06 -19.96
CA ASN A 60 -5.90 13.05 -19.07
C ASN A 60 -7.04 12.50 -18.20
N ASN A 61 -7.68 11.39 -18.61
CA ASN A 61 -8.62 10.65 -17.77
C ASN A 61 -7.86 9.56 -17.01
N LEU A 62 -7.94 9.58 -15.68
CA LEU A 62 -7.30 8.60 -14.80
C LEU A 62 -8.22 7.43 -14.41
N GLU A 63 -9.45 7.41 -14.92
CA GLU A 63 -10.37 6.28 -14.79
C GLU A 63 -9.71 5.00 -15.32
N GLY A 64 -9.75 3.92 -14.53
CA GLY A 64 -9.06 2.66 -14.78
C GLY A 64 -7.54 2.69 -14.53
N ILE A 65 -6.86 3.84 -14.71
CA ILE A 65 -5.42 3.98 -14.40
C ILE A 65 -5.18 3.97 -12.89
N ILE A 66 -6.13 4.54 -12.13
CA ILE A 66 -6.10 4.48 -10.68
C ILE A 66 -6.03 3.04 -10.18
N ASP A 67 -6.79 2.11 -10.74
CA ASP A 67 -6.80 0.71 -10.32
C ASP A 67 -5.43 0.04 -10.52
N ILE A 68 -4.74 0.38 -11.61
CA ILE A 68 -3.37 -0.06 -11.87
C ILE A 68 -2.41 0.51 -10.81
N ALA A 69 -2.55 1.79 -10.47
CA ALA A 69 -1.74 2.42 -9.45
C ALA A 69 -1.94 1.76 -8.07
N LEU A 70 -3.19 1.45 -7.71
CA LEU A 70 -3.52 0.75 -6.46
C LEU A 70 -2.93 -0.67 -6.45
N ALA A 71 -3.07 -1.42 -7.55
CA ALA A 71 -2.52 -2.76 -7.68
C ALA A 71 -1.01 -2.79 -7.44
N VAL A 72 -0.26 -1.83 -7.99
CA VAL A 72 1.20 -1.71 -7.75
C VAL A 72 1.51 -1.45 -6.28
N GLU A 73 0.73 -0.62 -5.59
CA GLU A 73 0.94 -0.36 -4.16
C GLU A 73 0.56 -1.56 -3.28
N ILE A 74 -0.45 -2.34 -3.68
CA ILE A 74 -0.82 -3.61 -3.03
C ILE A 74 0.33 -4.60 -3.16
N ILE A 75 0.87 -4.79 -4.37
CA ILE A 75 2.04 -5.67 -4.61
C ILE A 75 3.24 -5.19 -3.79
N HIS A 76 3.51 -3.89 -3.77
CA HIS A 76 4.58 -3.34 -2.95
C HIS A 76 4.38 -3.65 -1.46
N THR A 77 3.16 -3.51 -0.97
CA THR A 77 2.88 -3.75 0.45
C THR A 77 3.00 -5.23 0.78
N TYR A 78 2.52 -6.12 -0.08
CA TYR A 78 2.74 -7.56 0.03
C TYR A 78 4.22 -7.90 0.16
N SER A 79 5.07 -7.35 -0.72
CA SER A 79 6.49 -7.70 -0.70
C SER A 79 7.15 -7.33 0.64
N LEU A 80 6.76 -6.18 1.22
CA LEU A 80 7.26 -5.76 2.53
C LEU A 80 6.76 -6.66 3.67
N ILE A 81 5.50 -7.10 3.63
CA ILE A 81 4.96 -8.01 4.65
C ILE A 81 5.76 -9.31 4.67
N HIS A 82 6.11 -9.84 3.50
CA HIS A 82 6.87 -11.08 3.37
C HIS A 82 8.35 -10.87 3.70
N ASP A 83 8.96 -9.76 3.27
CA ASP A 83 10.34 -9.41 3.66
C ASP A 83 10.48 -9.31 5.18
N ASP A 84 9.46 -8.79 5.88
CA ASP A 84 9.50 -8.65 7.34
C ASP A 84 9.44 -10.00 8.10
N LEU A 85 9.12 -11.13 7.45
CA LEU A 85 8.97 -12.42 8.14
C LEU A 85 10.27 -12.93 8.80
N PRO A 86 10.20 -13.76 9.86
CA PRO A 86 11.38 -14.33 10.50
C PRO A 86 12.29 -15.15 9.58
N SER A 87 11.74 -15.74 8.52
CA SER A 87 12.49 -16.48 7.51
C SER A 87 13.16 -15.59 6.45
N MET A 88 12.90 -14.29 6.47
CA MET A 88 13.44 -13.29 5.55
C MET A 88 14.30 -12.29 6.35
N ASP A 89 13.88 -11.04 6.52
CA ASP A 89 14.66 -10.03 7.24
C ASP A 89 14.48 -10.10 8.77
N ASN A 90 13.43 -10.79 9.24
CA ASN A 90 13.10 -10.92 10.67
C ASN A 90 12.94 -9.55 11.37
N ASP A 91 12.30 -8.60 10.69
CA ASP A 91 12.08 -7.25 11.19
C ASP A 91 10.89 -7.20 12.16
N ASP A 92 11.13 -6.72 13.37
CA ASP A 92 10.08 -6.51 14.38
C ASP A 92 9.27 -5.22 14.13
N LEU A 93 9.86 -4.23 13.43
CA LEU A 93 9.28 -2.91 13.23
C LEU A 93 9.40 -2.43 11.78
N ARG A 94 8.31 -1.85 11.26
CA ARG A 94 8.29 -1.11 9.99
C ARG A 94 7.69 0.26 10.20
N ARG A 95 8.46 1.29 9.84
CA ARG A 95 8.06 2.72 9.98
C ARG A 95 7.61 3.07 11.40
N GLY A 96 8.26 2.47 12.40
CA GLY A 96 7.96 2.69 13.83
C GLY A 96 6.72 1.95 14.35
N LYS A 97 6.09 1.08 13.56
CA LYS A 97 4.98 0.21 13.97
C LYS A 97 5.42 -1.26 13.95
N PRO A 98 4.87 -2.15 14.78
CA PRO A 98 5.09 -3.59 14.68
C PRO A 98 4.81 -4.11 13.26
N THR A 99 5.61 -5.06 12.77
CA THR A 99 5.35 -5.68 11.46
C THR A 99 4.11 -6.58 11.51
N CYS A 100 3.56 -6.92 10.34
CA CYS A 100 2.29 -7.66 10.25
C CYS A 100 2.33 -8.98 11.05
N HIS A 101 3.43 -9.72 10.93
CA HIS A 101 3.59 -11.00 11.63
C HIS A 101 3.71 -10.85 13.15
N LYS A 102 4.21 -9.72 13.65
CA LYS A 102 4.24 -9.42 15.10
C LYS A 102 2.86 -9.13 15.67
N VAL A 103 1.95 -8.59 14.85
CA VAL A 103 0.57 -8.26 15.27
C VAL A 103 -0.38 -9.44 15.07
N TYR A 104 -0.31 -10.10 13.92
CA TYR A 104 -1.33 -11.09 13.49
C TYR A 104 -0.82 -12.54 13.46
N GLY A 105 0.50 -12.74 13.63
CA GLY A 105 1.18 -14.03 13.48
C GLY A 105 1.68 -14.27 12.06
N GLU A 106 2.73 -15.08 11.92
CA GLU A 106 3.35 -15.41 10.62
C GLU A 106 2.35 -16.00 9.63
N ALA A 107 1.51 -16.94 10.08
CA ALA A 107 0.53 -17.59 9.21
C ALA A 107 -0.44 -16.60 8.55
N VAL A 108 -0.88 -15.56 9.28
CA VAL A 108 -1.78 -14.53 8.72
C VAL A 108 -1.01 -13.55 7.84
N ALA A 109 0.24 -13.24 8.18
CA ALA A 109 1.09 -12.37 7.36
C ALA A 109 1.49 -13.02 6.02
N ILE A 110 1.55 -14.35 5.95
CA ILE A 110 1.83 -15.09 4.72
C ILE A 110 0.65 -15.06 3.74
N LEU A 111 -0.58 -15.13 4.25
CA LEU A 111 -1.83 -15.12 3.46
C LEU A 111 -2.14 -13.75 2.86
#